data_AF-A0A7U6GKC0-F1
#
_entry.id   AF-A0A7U6GKC0-F1
#
_cell.length_a   1.000
_cell.length_b   1.000
_cell.length_c   1.000
_cell.angle_alpha   90.00
_cell.angle_beta   90.00
_cell.angle_gamma   90.00
#
_symmetry.space_group_name_H-M   'P 1'
#
loop_
_entity.id
_entity.type
_entity.pdbx_description
1 polymer ?
#
loop_
_entity_poly.entity_id
_entity_poly.type
_entity_poly.pdbx_seq_one_letter_code
_entity_poly.pdbx_strand_id
1 'polypeptide(L)'
;MKRLNIIIGLIGILGSFCQAVLAEESVAWEALTPEEQHILKPAHKNWEKLSAEKQQRLRAGARRWKKMTPEQRTRAKKNLKRWKEMSPQERKTFRKRLERFRKLPPEKRRKLRRYREWFKNLPEERRKELRKRWQNMTPQQRRQRLNKLPRRPPHRR
;
A
#
# COMPACT_ATOMS: atom_id res chain seq x y z
N MET A 1 8.79 -20.98 14.13
CA MET A 1 9.17 -19.54 14.20
C MET A 1 9.16 -18.92 12.80
N LYS A 2 8.18 -18.05 12.45
CA LYS A 2 8.05 -17.51 11.09
C LYS A 2 8.65 -16.10 10.99
N ARG A 3 9.76 -15.96 10.27
CA ARG A 3 10.48 -14.69 10.01
C ARG A 3 9.61 -13.76 9.15
N LEU A 4 9.39 -12.52 9.62
CA LEU A 4 8.54 -11.54 8.95
C LEU A 4 9.37 -10.63 8.03
N ASN A 5 9.61 -11.07 6.79
CA ASN A 5 10.34 -10.29 5.79
C ASN A 5 9.47 -9.17 5.20
N ILE A 6 9.79 -7.91 5.53
CA ILE A 6 9.27 -6.71 4.90
C ILE A 6 10.18 -6.37 3.72
N ILE A 7 9.68 -6.56 2.49
CA ILE A 7 10.42 -6.31 1.24
C ILE A 7 10.25 -4.84 0.85
N ILE A 8 11.39 -4.18 0.71
CA ILE A 8 11.62 -2.79 0.29
C ILE A 8 11.99 -2.81 -1.20
N GLY A 9 11.54 -1.81 -1.96
CA GLY A 9 11.75 -1.73 -3.41
C GLY A 9 13.06 -1.03 -3.74
N LEU A 10 13.85 -1.65 -4.63
CA LEU A 10 15.10 -1.17 -5.23
C LEU A 10 14.83 -0.18 -6.37
N ILE A 11 15.57 0.94 -6.38
CA ILE A 11 16.04 1.62 -7.60
C ILE A 11 17.45 2.13 -7.29
N GLY A 12 18.43 1.68 -8.04
CA GLY A 12 19.78 2.23 -8.07
C GLY A 12 19.99 3.01 -9.36
N ILE A 13 20.75 4.10 -9.29
CA ILE A 13 21.53 4.66 -10.40
C ILE A 13 22.86 5.14 -9.79
N LEU A 14 23.95 4.66 -10.39
CA LEU A 14 25.33 5.05 -10.10
C LEU A 14 25.61 6.49 -10.57
N GLY A 15 26.39 7.23 -9.78
CA GLY A 15 27.04 8.48 -10.16
C GLY A 15 27.97 8.90 -9.02
N SER A 16 29.26 8.69 -9.18
CA SER A 16 30.29 8.96 -8.16
C SER A 16 30.44 10.46 -7.96
N PHE A 17 30.10 10.99 -6.78
CA PHE A 17 30.51 12.33 -6.36
C PHE A 17 30.38 12.46 -4.83
N CYS A 18 31.51 12.69 -4.15
CA CYS A 18 31.66 13.14 -2.77
C CYS A 18 30.75 12.46 -1.72
N GLN A 19 31.22 11.35 -1.10
CA GLN A 19 30.51 10.78 0.06
C GLN A 19 30.76 11.64 1.30
N ALA A 20 29.98 12.71 1.46
CA ALA A 20 29.43 12.95 2.79
C ALA A 20 28.59 11.70 3.09
N VAL A 21 29.11 10.82 3.95
CA VAL A 21 28.29 9.76 4.55
C VAL A 21 27.20 10.50 5.29
N LEU A 22 26.06 10.72 4.65
CA LEU A 22 24.81 10.93 5.35
C LEU A 22 24.59 9.63 6.11
N ALA A 23 25.15 9.57 7.32
CA ALA A 23 24.79 8.55 8.27
C ALA A 23 23.27 8.63 8.34
N GLU A 24 22.58 7.60 7.85
CA GLU A 24 21.18 7.44 8.15
C GLU A 24 21.13 7.26 9.67
N GLU A 25 20.95 8.34 10.43
CA GLU A 25 21.01 8.29 11.89
C GLU A 25 19.91 7.34 12.38
N SER A 26 20.36 6.22 12.96
CA SER A 26 19.49 5.31 13.69
C SER A 26 18.88 6.07 14.85
N VAL A 27 17.57 5.97 15.01
CA VAL A 27 16.85 6.63 16.10
C VAL A 27 16.85 5.68 17.28
N ALA A 28 17.47 6.10 18.38
CA ALA A 28 17.40 5.36 19.65
C ALA A 28 15.95 5.15 20.08
N TRP A 29 15.65 4.02 20.72
CA TRP A 29 14.30 3.70 21.18
C TRP A 29 13.75 4.75 22.17
N GLU A 30 14.63 5.33 22.99
CA GLU A 30 14.35 6.34 24.00
C GLU A 30 13.98 7.69 23.39
N ALA A 31 14.44 7.97 22.16
CA ALA A 31 14.12 9.19 21.42
C ALA A 31 12.74 9.13 20.72
N LEU A 32 12.02 8.01 20.84
CA LEU A 32 10.64 7.87 20.38
C LEU A 32 9.68 8.55 21.36
N THR A 33 8.60 9.16 20.86
CA THR A 33 7.56 9.68 21.77
C THR A 33 6.87 8.52 22.51
N PRO A 34 6.30 8.75 23.72
CA PRO A 34 5.63 7.69 24.47
C PRO A 34 4.58 6.91 23.66
N GLU A 35 3.88 7.59 22.75
CA GLU A 35 2.89 6.93 21.89
C GLU A 35 3.51 6.19 20.71
N GLU A 36 4.63 6.67 20.17
CA GLU A 36 5.44 5.91 19.20
C GLU A 36 5.93 4.61 19.85
N GLN A 37 6.46 4.68 21.08
CA GLN A 37 6.88 3.51 21.85
C GLN A 37 5.72 2.55 22.13
N HIS A 38 4.55 3.06 22.52
CA HIS A 38 3.38 2.21 22.76
C HIS A 38 2.93 1.46 21.49
N ILE A 39 2.84 2.16 20.36
CA ILE A 39 2.44 1.55 19.08
C ILE A 39 3.50 0.57 18.57
N LEU A 40 4.77 0.88 18.78
CA LEU A 40 5.91 0.09 18.31
C LEU A 40 6.42 -0.91 19.33
N LYS A 41 5.76 -1.08 20.49
CA LYS A 41 6.16 -2.02 21.56
C LYS A 41 6.57 -3.41 21.05
N PRO A 42 5.89 -4.03 20.06
CA PRO A 42 6.32 -5.32 19.52
C PRO A 42 7.69 -5.32 18.81
N ALA A 43 8.17 -4.15 18.38
CA ALA A 43 9.45 -3.96 17.71
C ALA A 43 10.60 -3.64 18.68
N HIS A 44 10.31 -3.24 19.93
CA HIS A 44 11.31 -2.80 20.92
C HIS A 44 12.52 -3.74 21.01
N LYS A 45 12.29 -5.03 21.24
CA LYS A 45 13.34 -6.06 21.40
C LYS A 45 14.34 -6.13 20.24
N ASN A 46 13.91 -5.77 19.03
CA ASN A 46 14.74 -5.86 17.83
C ASN A 46 15.03 -4.47 17.23
N TRP A 47 14.68 -3.39 17.93
CA TRP A 47 14.72 -2.03 17.37
C TRP A 47 16.12 -1.62 16.93
N GLU A 48 17.13 -1.86 17.79
CA GLU A 48 18.55 -1.61 17.52
C GLU A 48 19.11 -2.47 16.37
N LYS A 49 18.44 -3.58 16.02
CA LYS A 49 18.85 -4.46 14.90
C LYS A 49 18.24 -4.02 13.57
N LEU A 50 17.35 -3.03 13.57
CA LEU A 50 16.74 -2.50 12.36
C LEU A 50 17.67 -1.46 11.75
N SER A 51 17.78 -1.44 10.42
CA SER A 51 18.40 -0.31 9.73
C SER A 51 17.65 0.98 10.02
N ALA A 52 18.34 2.11 9.99
CA ALA A 52 17.75 3.43 10.18
C ALA A 52 16.56 3.66 9.23
N GLU A 53 16.66 3.27 7.95
CA GLU A 53 15.53 3.31 7.01
C GLU A 53 14.29 2.54 7.52
N LYS A 54 14.47 1.37 8.14
CA LYS A 54 13.36 0.58 8.72
C LYS A 54 12.80 1.24 9.97
N GLN A 55 13.65 1.75 10.85
CA GLN A 55 13.24 2.49 12.05
C GLN A 55 12.38 3.70 11.65
N GLN A 56 12.84 4.52 10.71
CA GLN A 56 12.10 5.68 10.19
C GLN A 56 10.75 5.29 9.57
N ARG A 57 10.69 4.19 8.81
CA ARG A 57 9.43 3.67 8.26
C ARG A 57 8.45 3.24 9.33
N LEU A 58 8.92 2.61 10.40
CA LEU A 58 8.10 2.21 11.54
C LEU A 58 7.58 3.43 12.29
N ARG A 59 8.42 4.43 12.57
CA ARG A 59 8.00 5.71 13.16
C ARG A 59 6.93 6.41 12.33
N ALA A 60 7.17 6.56 11.02
CA ALA A 60 6.18 7.12 10.10
C ALA A 60 4.88 6.30 10.08
N GLY A 61 4.96 4.98 10.26
CA GLY A 61 3.82 4.10 10.47
C GLY A 61 3.04 4.41 11.75
N ALA A 62 3.73 4.56 12.88
CA ALA A 62 3.13 4.90 14.16
C ALA A 62 2.44 6.26 14.14
N ARG A 63 3.08 7.30 13.56
CA ARG A 63 2.46 8.62 13.36
C ARG A 63 1.20 8.56 12.51
N ARG A 64 1.19 7.77 11.43
CA ARG A 64 -0.02 7.55 10.62
C ARG A 64 -1.10 6.82 11.40
N TRP A 65 -0.73 5.82 12.20
CA TRP A 65 -1.67 5.06 13.03
C TRP A 65 -2.36 5.93 14.09
N LYS A 66 -1.60 6.85 14.72
CA LYS A 66 -2.14 7.84 15.66
C LYS A 66 -3.27 8.66 15.02
N LYS A 67 -3.05 9.15 13.79
CA LYS A 67 -4.01 9.96 13.01
C LYS A 67 -5.21 9.19 12.43
N MET A 68 -5.27 7.86 12.58
CA MET A 68 -6.38 7.07 12.04
C MET A 68 -7.59 7.02 12.97
N THR A 69 -8.79 7.14 12.39
CA THR A 69 -10.06 6.85 13.09
C THR A 69 -10.17 5.36 13.45
N PRO A 70 -11.06 4.97 14.39
CA PRO A 70 -11.29 3.56 14.72
C PRO A 70 -11.60 2.68 13.50
N GLU A 71 -12.42 3.15 12.56
CA GLU A 71 -12.79 2.43 11.34
C GLU A 71 -11.59 2.26 10.41
N GLN A 72 -10.76 3.30 10.29
CA GLN A 72 -9.52 3.25 9.52
C GLN A 72 -8.53 2.24 10.12
N ARG A 73 -8.38 2.21 11.45
CA ARG A 73 -7.57 1.22 12.16
C ARG A 73 -8.09 -0.20 11.93
N THR A 74 -9.40 -0.42 12.04
CA THR A 74 -10.04 -1.73 11.76
C THR A 74 -9.75 -2.19 10.33
N ARG A 75 -9.90 -1.31 9.34
CA ARG A 75 -9.56 -1.60 7.95
C ARG A 75 -8.06 -1.91 7.77
N ALA A 76 -7.19 -1.17 8.45
CA ALA A 76 -5.75 -1.40 8.42
C ALA A 76 -5.38 -2.77 9.01
N LYS A 77 -5.96 -3.16 10.16
CA LYS A 77 -5.78 -4.50 10.76
C LYS A 77 -6.20 -5.61 9.79
N LYS A 78 -7.38 -5.47 9.16
CA LYS A 78 -7.87 -6.43 8.16
C LYS A 78 -6.93 -6.57 6.96
N ASN A 79 -6.42 -5.45 6.44
CA ASN A 79 -5.45 -5.46 5.35
C ASN A 79 -4.13 -6.13 5.75
N LEU A 80 -3.65 -5.87 6.97
CA LEU A 80 -2.44 -6.49 7.50
C LEU A 80 -2.60 -8.01 7.67
N LYS A 81 -3.73 -8.48 8.21
CA LYS A 81 -4.05 -9.90 8.33
C LYS A 81 -3.98 -10.58 6.96
N ARG A 82 -4.69 -10.02 5.97
CA ARG A 82 -4.66 -10.52 4.59
C ARG A 82 -3.25 -10.55 4.01
N TRP A 83 -2.45 -9.50 4.25
CA TRP A 83 -1.07 -9.45 3.78
C TRP A 83 -0.19 -10.54 4.40
N LYS A 84 -0.37 -10.83 5.69
CA LYS A 84 0.35 -11.91 6.39
C LYS A 84 -0.01 -13.29 5.82
N GLU A 85 -1.26 -13.49 5.42
CA GLU A 85 -1.76 -14.72 4.81
C GLU A 85 -1.32 -14.91 3.35
N MET A 86 -0.99 -13.83 2.63
CA MET A 86 -0.50 -13.93 1.25
C MET A 86 0.84 -14.69 1.17
N SER A 87 0.93 -15.60 0.20
CA SER A 87 2.16 -16.27 -0.22
C SER A 87 3.21 -15.28 -0.76
N PRO A 88 4.50 -15.65 -0.80
CA PRO A 88 5.53 -14.80 -1.40
C PRO A 88 5.22 -14.36 -2.84
N GLN A 89 4.64 -15.27 -3.63
CA GLN A 89 4.28 -15.00 -5.03
C GLN A 89 3.10 -14.03 -5.16
N GLU A 90 2.09 -14.16 -4.31
CA GLU A 90 0.98 -13.19 -4.25
C GLU A 90 1.47 -11.81 -3.82
N ARG A 91 2.37 -11.74 -2.83
CA ARG A 91 2.98 -10.47 -2.41
C ARG A 91 3.79 -9.84 -3.55
N LYS A 92 4.57 -10.62 -4.31
CA LYS A 92 5.31 -10.15 -5.49
C LYS A 92 4.35 -9.57 -6.53
N THR A 93 3.27 -10.29 -6.82
CA THR A 93 2.23 -9.83 -7.76
C THR A 93 1.55 -8.56 -7.28
N PHE A 94 1.22 -8.47 -5.98
CA PHE A 94 0.65 -7.26 -5.39
C PHE A 94 1.58 -6.07 -5.51
N ARG A 95 2.88 -6.22 -5.19
CA ARG A 95 3.87 -5.14 -5.31
C ARG A 95 3.97 -4.62 -6.75
N LYS A 96 4.07 -5.51 -7.74
CA LYS A 96 4.07 -5.13 -9.17
C LYS A 96 2.81 -4.34 -9.55
N ARG A 97 1.64 -4.77 -9.09
CA ARG A 97 0.37 -4.05 -9.33
C ARG A 97 0.36 -2.68 -8.66
N LEU A 98 0.84 -2.59 -7.42
CA LEU A 98 0.91 -1.35 -6.66
C LEU A 98 1.87 -0.35 -7.30
N GLU A 99 3.03 -0.80 -7.74
CA GLU A 99 4.03 0.03 -8.42
C GLU A 99 3.46 0.63 -9.71
N ARG A 100 2.84 -0.20 -10.56
CA ARG A 100 2.14 0.30 -11.76
C ARG A 100 1.05 1.32 -11.41
N PHE A 101 0.29 1.07 -10.35
CA PHE A 101 -0.73 2.01 -9.90
C PHE A 101 -0.13 3.34 -9.41
N ARG A 102 1.01 3.31 -8.71
CA ARG A 102 1.70 4.51 -8.21
C ARG A 102 2.27 5.36 -9.35
N LYS A 103 2.73 4.74 -10.42
CA LYS A 103 3.21 5.38 -11.66
C LYS A 103 2.10 6.07 -12.47
N LEU A 104 0.82 5.84 -12.15
CA LEU A 104 -0.28 6.52 -12.84
C LEU A 104 -0.36 8.01 -12.44
N PRO A 105 -0.70 8.91 -13.38
CA PRO A 105 -1.01 10.30 -13.09
C PRO A 105 -2.05 10.44 -11.96
N PRO A 106 -1.93 11.45 -11.08
CA PRO A 106 -2.86 11.66 -9.95
C PRO A 106 -4.34 11.61 -10.36
N GLU A 107 -4.70 12.21 -11.49
CA GLU A 107 -6.07 12.20 -12.03
C GLU A 107 -6.55 10.79 -12.37
N LYS A 108 -5.71 9.99 -13.03
CA LYS A 108 -6.03 8.58 -13.34
C LYS A 108 -6.19 7.76 -12.05
N ARG A 109 -5.33 7.98 -11.05
CA ARG A 109 -5.45 7.32 -9.73
C ARG A 109 -6.77 7.68 -9.04
N ARG A 110 -7.12 8.97 -9.00
CA ARG A 110 -8.39 9.46 -8.44
C ARG A 110 -9.60 8.87 -9.15
N LYS A 111 -9.59 8.86 -10.48
CA LYS A 111 -10.64 8.24 -11.30
C LYS A 111 -10.83 6.77 -10.94
N LEU A 112 -9.75 5.98 -10.93
CA LEU A 112 -9.83 4.55 -10.56
C LEU A 112 -10.34 4.33 -9.12
N ARG A 113 -9.96 5.18 -8.17
CA ARG A 113 -10.49 5.11 -6.79
C ARG A 113 -12.00 5.32 -6.76
N ARG A 114 -12.53 6.33 -7.47
CA ARG A 114 -13.97 6.58 -7.56
C ARG A 114 -14.71 5.39 -8.15
N TYR A 115 -14.22 4.83 -9.27
CA TYR A 115 -14.83 3.65 -9.88
C TYR A 115 -14.79 2.42 -8.98
N ARG A 116 -13.71 2.23 -8.22
CA ARG A 116 -13.62 1.13 -7.25
C ARG A 116 -14.67 1.26 -6.15
N GLU A 117 -14.85 2.45 -5.58
CA GLU A 117 -15.85 2.66 -4.53
C GLU A 117 -17.28 2.54 -5.09
N TRP A 118 -17.55 3.10 -6.27
CA TRP A 118 -18.81 2.88 -7.00
C TRP A 118 -19.11 1.39 -7.18
N PHE A 119 -18.14 0.62 -7.70
CA PHE A 119 -18.32 -0.81 -7.94
C PHE A 119 -18.59 -1.59 -6.64
N LYS A 120 -17.93 -1.24 -5.53
CA LYS A 120 -18.18 -1.89 -4.23
C LYS A 120 -19.59 -1.64 -3.70
N ASN A 121 -20.15 -0.48 -4.01
CA ASN A 121 -21.47 -0.07 -3.57
C ASN A 121 -22.59 -0.55 -4.50
N LEU A 122 -22.30 -1.34 -5.53
CA LEU A 122 -23.33 -1.95 -6.39
C LEU A 122 -23.96 -3.19 -5.72
N PRO A 123 -25.23 -3.52 -6.06
CA PRO A 123 -25.84 -4.79 -5.65
C PRO A 123 -25.00 -5.97 -6.17
N GLU A 124 -25.02 -7.11 -5.47
CA GLU A 124 -24.18 -8.26 -5.83
C GLU A 124 -24.42 -8.74 -7.27
N GLU A 125 -25.69 -8.81 -7.71
CA GLU A 125 -26.03 -9.23 -9.07
C GLU A 125 -25.43 -8.32 -10.14
N ARG A 126 -25.48 -7.00 -9.94
CA ARG A 126 -24.82 -6.05 -10.84
C ARG A 126 -23.30 -6.19 -10.82
N ARG A 127 -22.70 -6.49 -9.66
CA ARG A 127 -21.25 -6.76 -9.58
C ARG A 127 -20.86 -8.04 -10.30
N LYS A 128 -21.69 -9.09 -10.24
CA LYS A 128 -21.48 -10.35 -10.96
C LYS A 128 -21.58 -10.14 -12.47
N GLU A 129 -22.62 -9.45 -12.92
CA GLU A 129 -22.83 -9.10 -14.33
C GLU A 129 -21.61 -8.36 -14.92
N LEU A 130 -21.17 -7.29 -14.25
CA LEU A 130 -20.01 -6.52 -14.68
C LEU A 130 -18.71 -7.34 -14.67
N ARG A 131 -18.54 -8.26 -13.71
CA ARG A 131 -17.40 -9.20 -13.67
C ARG A 131 -17.43 -10.16 -14.85
N LYS A 132 -18.57 -10.78 -15.14
CA LYS A 132 -18.75 -11.69 -16.29
C LYS A 132 -18.45 -10.96 -17.60
N ARG A 133 -19.01 -9.76 -17.78
CA ARG A 133 -18.74 -8.93 -18.96
C ARG A 133 -17.25 -8.60 -19.09
N TRP A 134 -16.56 -8.31 -17.98
CA TRP A 134 -15.13 -8.03 -17.99
C TRP A 134 -14.28 -9.27 -18.34
N GLN A 135 -14.65 -10.44 -17.80
CA GLN A 135 -13.98 -11.71 -18.06
C GLN A 135 -14.06 -12.08 -19.55
N ASN A 136 -15.20 -11.84 -20.19
CA ASN A 136 -15.42 -12.11 -21.62
C ASN A 136 -14.75 -11.10 -22.58
N MET A 137 -14.14 -10.01 -22.08
CA MET A 137 -13.42 -9.04 -22.91
C MET A 137 -11.97 -9.45 -23.15
N THR A 138 -11.49 -9.20 -24.37
CA THR A 138 -10.06 -9.30 -24.72
C THR A 138 -9.23 -8.23 -23.99
N PRO A 139 -7.90 -8.42 -23.84
CA PRO A 139 -7.03 -7.40 -23.24
C PRO A 139 -7.14 -6.02 -23.92
N GLN A 140 -7.29 -5.99 -25.25
CA GLN A 140 -7.44 -4.75 -26.01
C GLN A 140 -8.77 -4.05 -25.71
N GLN A 141 -9.88 -4.81 -25.68
CA GLN A 141 -11.20 -4.27 -25.31
C GLN A 141 -11.20 -3.70 -23.88
N ARG A 142 -10.56 -4.39 -22.93
CA ARG A 142 -10.41 -3.90 -21.54
C ARG A 142 -9.65 -2.58 -21.50
N ARG A 143 -8.54 -2.46 -22.25
CA ARG A 143 -7.75 -1.22 -22.32
C ARG A 143 -8.55 -0.07 -22.91
N GLN A 144 -9.24 -0.30 -24.02
CA GLN A 144 -10.12 0.69 -24.65
C GLN A 144 -11.22 1.15 -23.68
N ARG A 145 -11.87 0.22 -22.98
CA ARG A 145 -12.90 0.56 -21.99
C ARG A 145 -12.36 1.43 -20.86
N LEU A 146 -11.16 1.12 -20.33
CA LEU A 146 -10.52 1.94 -19.28
C LEU A 146 -10.17 3.35 -19.76
N ASN A 147 -9.71 3.49 -21.00
CA ASN A 147 -9.41 4.78 -21.60
C ASN A 147 -10.68 5.63 -21.75
N LYS A 148 -11.78 5.03 -22.21
CA LYS A 148 -13.09 5.67 -22.44
C LYS A 148 -13.93 5.89 -21.18
N LEU A 149 -13.48 5.47 -19.99
CA LEU A 149 -14.25 5.70 -18.77
C LEU A 149 -14.55 7.20 -18.58
N PRO A 150 -15.79 7.61 -18.27
CA PRO A 150 -16.06 9.01 -17.96
C PRO A 150 -15.31 9.48 -16.70
N ARG A 151 -15.22 10.80 -16.49
CA ARG A 151 -14.52 11.38 -15.32
C ARG A 151 -15.15 10.92 -14.00
N ARG A 152 -16.47 10.71 -13.99
CA ARG A 152 -17.26 10.24 -12.85
C ARG A 152 -17.99 8.94 -13.20
N PRO A 153 -18.09 7.98 -12.27
CA PRO A 153 -18.91 6.79 -12.49
C PRO A 153 -20.40 7.18 -12.61
N PRO A 154 -21.19 6.39 -13.34
CA PRO A 154 -22.63 6.66 -13.47
C PRO A 154 -23.31 6.56 -12.10
N HIS A 155 -24.26 7.47 -11.85
CA HIS A 155 -25.15 7.37 -10.71
C HIS A 155 -26.02 6.12 -10.87
N ARG A 156 -26.38 5.46 -9.76
CA ARG A 156 -27.48 4.49 -9.80
C ARG A 156 -28.72 5.28 -10.26
N ARG A 157 -29.29 4.88 -11.39
CA ARG A 157 -30.72 5.10 -11.62
C ARG A 157 -31.45 3.96 -10.91
#